data_AF-A0A434BP08-F1
#
_entry.id   AF-A0A434BP08-F1
#
_cell.length_a   1.000
_cell.length_b   1.000
_cell.length_c   1.000
_cell.angle_alpha   90.00
_cell.angle_beta   90.00
_cell.angle_gamma   90.00
#
_symmetry.space_group_name_H-M   'P 1'
#
loop_
_entity.id
_entity.type
_entity.pdbx_description
1 polymer ?
#
loop_
_entity_poly.entity_id
_entity_poly.type
_entity_poly.pdbx_seq_one_letter_code
_entity_poly.pdbx_strand_id
1 'polypeptide(L)'
;ARIRLAPQKDWDVNQPAELSKVLAKLEAIQTEFNAAQTGGRKISLADLIVLGGVAAVEKAAKDGGHETKVPFTPGRMDASQEQTDVHSFAALEPKVDGFRNYVRGKQPMSVEAMLVDRAQLLSLTAPEMTVLVGGLRVLGANTARSKHGVLTDRPGTLTNDFFVNLLSMNTVWDPAA
;
A
#
# COMPACT_ATOMS: atom_id res chain seq x y z
N ALA A 1 1.87 1.36 -15.80
CA ALA A 1 2.00 1.69 -14.37
C ALA A 1 3.47 1.99 -14.07
N ARG A 2 3.86 3.15 -13.54
CA ARG A 2 5.29 3.46 -13.34
C ARG A 2 5.97 2.63 -12.23
N ILE A 3 5.20 1.98 -11.36
CA ILE A 3 5.74 1.07 -10.33
C ILE A 3 6.51 -0.13 -10.89
N ARG A 4 6.21 -0.59 -12.12
CA ARG A 4 6.96 -1.66 -12.81
C ARG A 4 8.21 -1.15 -13.55
N LEU A 5 8.47 0.16 -13.55
CA LEU A 5 9.53 0.81 -14.30
C LEU A 5 10.64 1.31 -13.36
N ALA A 6 11.82 1.58 -13.92
CA ALA A 6 12.89 2.23 -13.16
C ALA A 6 12.53 3.71 -12.90
N PRO A 7 12.82 4.25 -11.70
CA PRO A 7 13.53 3.59 -10.59
C PRO A 7 12.60 2.88 -9.59
N GLN A 8 11.27 3.07 -9.68
CA GLN A 8 10.33 2.64 -8.63
C GLN A 8 10.34 1.15 -8.33
N LYS A 9 10.55 0.32 -9.37
CA LYS A 9 10.62 -1.14 -9.22
C LYS A 9 11.78 -1.60 -8.35
N ASP A 10 12.81 -0.76 -8.20
CA ASP A 10 14.06 -1.08 -7.50
C ASP A 10 14.17 -0.40 -6.12
N TRP A 11 13.17 0.42 -5.73
CA TRP A 11 13.17 1.09 -4.43
C TRP A 11 12.97 0.08 -3.30
N ASP A 12 13.79 0.21 -2.25
CA ASP A 12 13.79 -0.69 -1.08
C ASP A 12 12.41 -0.77 -0.40
N VAL A 13 11.75 0.39 -0.24
CA VAL A 13 10.39 0.51 0.31
C VAL A 13 9.33 -0.30 -0.45
N ASN A 14 9.57 -0.57 -1.74
CA ASN A 14 8.67 -1.30 -2.61
C ASN A 14 8.98 -2.80 -2.64
N GLN A 15 10.00 -3.28 -1.91
CA GLN A 15 10.38 -4.69 -1.81
C GLN A 15 10.52 -5.36 -3.19
N PRO A 16 11.55 -5.03 -3.98
CA PRO A 16 11.65 -5.38 -5.41
C PRO A 16 11.42 -6.87 -5.73
N ALA A 17 11.90 -7.76 -4.87
CA ALA A 17 11.73 -9.20 -5.02
C ALA A 17 10.28 -9.69 -4.82
N GLU A 18 9.50 -9.02 -3.98
CA GLU A 18 8.08 -9.34 -3.79
C GLU A 18 7.21 -8.62 -4.82
N LEU A 19 7.53 -7.36 -5.11
CA LEU A 19 6.85 -6.58 -6.14
C LEU A 19 6.92 -7.26 -7.50
N SER A 20 8.08 -7.78 -7.90
CA SER A 20 8.23 -8.47 -9.20
C SER A 20 7.31 -9.68 -9.33
N LYS A 21 7.12 -10.46 -8.25
CA LYS A 21 6.20 -11.60 -8.24
C LYS A 21 4.75 -11.16 -8.38
N VAL A 22 4.34 -10.12 -7.64
CA VAL A 22 2.97 -9.59 -7.71
C VAL A 22 2.69 -9.04 -9.11
N LEU A 23 3.61 -8.25 -9.67
CA LEU A 23 3.48 -7.69 -11.02
C LEU A 23 3.36 -8.80 -12.07
N ALA A 24 4.19 -9.84 -12.00
CA ALA A 24 4.11 -10.97 -12.93
C ALA A 24 2.73 -11.68 -12.88
N LYS A 25 2.14 -11.82 -11.69
CA LYS A 25 0.78 -12.40 -11.54
C LYS A 25 -0.29 -11.49 -12.11
N LEU A 26 -0.21 -10.18 -11.86
CA LEU A 26 -1.15 -9.21 -12.43
C LEU A 26 -1.01 -9.13 -13.96
N GLU A 27 0.21 -9.18 -14.50
CA GLU A 27 0.45 -9.18 -15.95
C GLU A 27 -0.09 -10.44 -16.64
N ALA A 28 -0.01 -11.61 -15.98
CA ALA A 28 -0.63 -12.83 -16.46
C ALA A 28 -2.17 -12.67 -16.55
N ILE A 29 -2.81 -12.18 -15.49
CA ILE A 29 -4.26 -11.90 -15.46
C ILE A 29 -4.64 -10.88 -16.52
N GLN A 30 -3.85 -9.80 -16.68
CA GLN A 30 -4.08 -8.78 -17.70
C GLN A 30 -4.04 -9.40 -19.10
N THR A 31 -3.05 -10.23 -19.38
CA THR A 31 -2.87 -10.90 -20.68
C THR A 31 -4.05 -11.81 -20.99
N GLU A 32 -4.40 -12.70 -20.05
CA GLU A 32 -5.51 -13.63 -20.20
C GLU A 32 -6.84 -12.89 -20.41
N PHE A 33 -7.12 -11.87 -19.58
CA PHE A 33 -8.34 -11.07 -19.72
C PHE A 33 -8.41 -10.39 -21.08
N ASN A 34 -7.34 -9.70 -21.49
CA ASN A 34 -7.28 -8.96 -22.75
C ASN A 34 -7.38 -9.86 -23.99
N ALA A 35 -6.85 -11.09 -23.91
CA ALA A 35 -6.96 -12.07 -24.98
C ALA A 35 -8.36 -12.68 -25.09
N ALA A 36 -9.06 -12.84 -23.96
CA ALA A 36 -10.42 -13.38 -23.91
C ALA A 36 -11.50 -12.37 -24.34
N GLN A 37 -11.22 -11.07 -24.34
CA GLN A 37 -12.20 -10.06 -24.72
C GLN A 37 -12.40 -9.97 -26.24
N THR A 38 -13.65 -9.86 -26.67
CA THR A 38 -14.03 -9.44 -28.04
C THR A 38 -14.44 -7.95 -28.04
N GLY A 39 -14.35 -7.29 -29.20
CA GLY A 39 -14.79 -5.88 -29.32
C GLY A 39 -13.84 -4.83 -28.77
N GLY A 40 -12.54 -5.14 -28.63
CA GLY A 40 -11.48 -4.15 -28.33
C GLY A 40 -11.38 -3.71 -26.88
N ARG A 41 -12.23 -4.24 -25.97
CA ARG A 41 -12.12 -3.99 -24.54
C ARG A 41 -10.80 -4.55 -24.00
N LYS A 42 -10.04 -3.72 -23.29
CA LYS A 42 -8.80 -4.09 -22.61
C LYS A 42 -8.71 -3.44 -21.25
N ILE A 43 -7.90 -4.01 -20.37
CA ILE A 43 -7.51 -3.45 -19.08
C ILE A 43 -6.00 -3.16 -19.07
N SER A 44 -5.62 -2.03 -18.49
CA SER A 44 -4.21 -1.68 -18.25
C SER A 44 -3.72 -2.33 -16.96
N LEU A 45 -2.40 -2.50 -16.82
CA LEU A 45 -1.82 -3.00 -15.58
C LEU A 45 -2.02 -1.97 -14.46
N ALA A 46 -1.97 -0.68 -14.80
CA ALA A 46 -2.22 0.41 -13.85
C ALA A 46 -3.61 0.32 -13.21
N ASP A 47 -4.66 0.01 -13.98
CA ASP A 47 -5.99 -0.22 -13.45
C ASP A 47 -6.06 -1.53 -12.66
N LEU A 48 -5.42 -2.59 -13.15
CA LEU A 48 -5.45 -3.90 -12.49
C LEU A 48 -4.76 -3.90 -11.12
N ILE A 49 -3.68 -3.12 -10.94
CA ILE A 49 -3.03 -2.93 -9.63
C ILE A 49 -3.99 -2.29 -8.63
N VAL A 50 -4.70 -1.24 -9.03
CA VAL A 50 -5.67 -0.55 -8.17
C VAL A 50 -6.87 -1.45 -7.89
N LEU A 51 -7.39 -2.13 -8.91
CA LEU A 51 -8.52 -3.06 -8.78
C LEU A 51 -8.17 -4.26 -7.87
N GLY A 52 -6.93 -4.76 -7.93
CA GLY A 52 -6.46 -5.80 -7.01
C GLY A 52 -6.45 -5.33 -5.56
N GLY A 53 -6.03 -4.08 -5.31
CA GLY A 53 -6.12 -3.46 -3.98
C GLY A 53 -7.57 -3.31 -3.49
N VAL A 54 -8.46 -2.84 -4.37
CA VAL A 54 -9.91 -2.75 -4.12
C VAL A 54 -10.48 -4.11 -3.70
N ALA A 55 -10.24 -5.15 -4.49
CA ALA A 55 -10.72 -6.50 -4.21
C ALA A 55 -10.16 -7.06 -2.89
N ALA A 56 -8.91 -6.76 -2.56
CA ALA A 56 -8.29 -7.18 -1.30
C ALA A 56 -8.93 -6.49 -0.08
N VAL A 57 -9.25 -5.20 -0.18
CA VAL A 57 -9.94 -4.46 0.90
C VAL A 57 -11.37 -4.97 1.08
N GLU A 58 -12.12 -5.20 -0.01
CA GLU A 58 -13.47 -5.77 0.07
C GLU A 58 -13.47 -7.17 0.69
N LYS A 59 -12.51 -8.02 0.31
CA LYS A 59 -12.33 -9.34 0.93
C LYS A 59 -12.04 -9.19 2.43
N ALA A 60 -11.10 -8.34 2.82
CA ALA A 60 -10.72 -8.16 4.21
C ALA A 60 -11.87 -7.60 5.07
N ALA A 61 -12.69 -6.71 4.52
CA ALA A 61 -13.91 -6.23 5.16
C ALA A 61 -14.93 -7.36 5.33
N LYS A 62 -15.12 -8.19 4.29
CA LYS A 62 -16.01 -9.34 4.34
C LYS A 62 -15.58 -10.38 5.37
N ASP A 63 -14.28 -10.65 5.47
CA ASP A 63 -13.72 -11.52 6.52
C ASP A 63 -13.99 -10.95 7.93
N GLY A 64 -14.11 -9.62 8.04
CA GLY A 64 -14.49 -8.90 9.26
C GLY A 64 -15.99 -8.85 9.52
N GLY A 65 -16.81 -9.48 8.67
CA GLY A 65 -18.26 -9.50 8.78
C GLY A 65 -18.97 -8.32 8.10
N HIS A 66 -18.27 -7.52 7.29
CA HIS A 66 -18.81 -6.36 6.61
C HIS A 66 -18.81 -6.53 5.09
N GLU A 67 -19.99 -6.56 4.48
CA GLU A 67 -20.11 -6.48 3.02
C GLU A 67 -19.99 -5.01 2.59
N THR A 68 -18.94 -4.68 1.84
CA THR A 68 -18.68 -3.33 1.35
C THR A 68 -18.32 -3.35 -0.12
N LYS A 69 -18.60 -2.22 -0.80
CA LYS A 69 -18.17 -1.97 -2.18
C LYS A 69 -17.23 -0.79 -2.18
N VAL A 70 -15.97 -1.03 -2.56
CA VAL A 70 -14.97 0.02 -2.68
C VAL A 70 -15.06 0.61 -4.10
N PRO A 71 -15.25 1.93 -4.25
CA PRO A 71 -15.36 2.55 -5.55
C PRO A 71 -14.11 2.30 -6.42
N PHE A 72 -14.33 1.92 -7.68
CA PHE A 72 -13.28 1.79 -8.68
C PHE A 72 -13.66 2.55 -9.95
N THR A 73 -12.74 3.39 -10.42
CA THR A 73 -12.87 4.12 -11.68
C THR A 73 -11.75 3.70 -12.63
N PRO A 74 -12.06 3.05 -13.76
CA PRO A 74 -11.07 2.65 -14.76
C PRO A 74 -10.61 3.85 -15.59
N GLY A 75 -9.57 3.65 -16.39
CA GLY A 75 -9.04 4.63 -17.34
C GLY A 75 -7.56 4.97 -17.12
N ARG A 76 -6.89 4.36 -16.14
CA ARG A 76 -5.43 4.53 -16.01
C ARG A 76 -4.77 3.83 -17.18
N MET A 77 -3.67 4.41 -17.64
CA MET A 77 -2.89 3.87 -18.76
C MET A 77 -1.49 3.48 -18.34
N ASP A 78 -0.89 2.64 -19.17
CA ASP A 78 0.43 2.08 -18.95
C ASP A 78 1.50 2.91 -19.67
N ALA A 79 2.18 3.77 -18.91
CA ALA A 79 3.37 4.48 -19.41
C ALA A 79 4.51 3.50 -19.77
N SER A 80 5.37 3.94 -20.69
CA SER A 80 6.62 3.27 -21.06
C SER A 80 7.83 3.84 -20.32
N GLN A 81 8.98 3.17 -20.42
CA GLN A 81 10.23 3.64 -19.78
C GLN A 81 10.73 4.93 -20.44
N GLU A 82 10.56 5.08 -21.76
CA GLU A 82 10.95 6.26 -22.53
C GLU A 82 10.16 7.50 -22.10
N GLN A 83 8.95 7.30 -21.56
CA GLN A 83 8.10 8.34 -20.98
C GLN A 83 8.40 8.62 -19.48
N THR A 84 9.52 8.08 -18.96
CA THR A 84 9.86 8.12 -17.54
C THR A 84 11.34 8.49 -17.37
N ASP A 85 11.59 9.75 -17.02
CA ASP A 85 12.93 10.23 -16.64
C ASP A 85 13.29 9.70 -15.24
N VAL A 86 14.25 8.76 -15.21
CA VAL A 86 14.68 8.09 -13.98
C VAL A 86 15.21 9.06 -12.93
N HIS A 87 15.97 10.08 -13.33
CA HIS A 87 16.57 11.05 -12.40
C HIS A 87 15.50 11.90 -11.74
N SER A 88 14.50 12.35 -12.51
CA SER A 88 13.39 13.14 -11.97
C SER A 88 12.58 12.36 -10.91
N PHE A 89 12.39 11.05 -11.11
CA PHE A 89 11.61 10.21 -10.21
C PHE A 89 12.34 9.92 -8.88
N ALA A 90 13.66 10.08 -8.80
CA ALA A 90 14.43 9.82 -7.58
C ALA A 90 13.96 10.68 -6.39
N ALA A 91 13.48 11.91 -6.64
CA ALA A 91 12.92 12.79 -5.61
C ALA A 91 11.64 12.25 -4.95
N LEU A 92 10.95 11.30 -5.60
CA LEU A 92 9.70 10.71 -5.12
C LEU A 92 9.93 9.46 -4.26
N GLU A 93 11.16 8.98 -4.11
CA GLU A 93 11.46 7.81 -3.29
C GLU A 93 11.32 8.14 -1.78
N PRO A 94 10.36 7.51 -1.07
CA PRO A 94 10.17 7.82 0.34
C PRO A 94 11.32 7.25 1.18
N LYS A 95 11.86 8.08 2.08
CA LYS A 95 12.81 7.65 3.13
C LYS A 95 12.08 7.13 4.37
N VAL A 96 10.86 7.63 4.59
CA VAL A 96 9.93 7.18 5.62
C VAL A 96 8.57 7.01 4.97
N ASP A 97 7.89 5.92 5.31
CA ASP A 97 6.50 5.70 4.96
C ASP A 97 5.80 5.08 6.17
N GLY A 98 5.22 5.94 7.00
CA GLY A 98 4.54 5.50 8.22
C GLY A 98 3.31 4.64 7.95
N PHE A 99 2.69 4.72 6.77
CA PHE A 99 1.59 3.85 6.37
C PHE A 99 2.04 2.40 6.19
N ARG A 100 3.27 2.18 5.71
CA ARG A 100 3.93 0.86 5.60
C ARG A 100 4.93 0.55 6.71
N ASN A 101 4.93 1.36 7.78
CA ASN A 101 5.87 1.27 8.91
C ASN A 101 7.34 1.13 8.49
N TYR A 102 7.76 1.96 7.53
CA TYR A 102 9.10 1.92 6.94
C TYR A 102 9.89 3.17 7.27
N VAL A 103 11.16 2.96 7.65
CA VAL A 103 12.13 4.03 7.93
C VAL A 103 13.49 3.55 7.42
N ARG A 104 14.18 4.38 6.61
CA ARG A 104 15.57 4.11 6.21
C ARG A 104 16.50 5.29 6.45
N GLY A 105 17.71 5.00 6.89
CA GLY A 105 18.75 5.99 7.09
C GLY A 105 18.42 7.01 8.19
N LYS A 106 19.21 8.09 8.23
CA LYS A 106 19.01 9.20 9.18
C LYS A 106 17.84 10.07 8.75
N GLN A 107 16.96 10.38 9.69
CA GLN A 107 15.83 11.27 9.45
C GLN A 107 16.17 12.71 9.83
N PRO A 108 15.71 13.70 9.05
CA PRO A 108 15.94 15.11 9.36
C PRO A 108 15.09 15.60 10.55
N MET A 109 14.05 14.85 10.90
CA MET A 109 13.10 15.12 11.99
C MET A 109 12.58 13.79 12.55
N SER A 110 11.71 13.85 13.57
CA SER A 110 11.14 12.65 14.16
C SER A 110 10.25 11.88 13.16
N VAL A 111 10.13 10.56 13.36
CA VAL A 111 9.43 9.66 12.43
C VAL A 111 7.94 9.95 12.35
N GLU A 112 7.34 10.38 13.47
CA GLU A 112 5.95 10.82 13.54
C GLU A 112 5.72 12.13 12.79
N ALA A 113 6.69 13.05 12.81
CA ALA A 113 6.58 14.30 12.06
C ALA A 113 6.73 14.04 10.54
N MET A 114 7.58 13.07 10.14
CA MET A 114 7.67 12.59 8.75
C MET A 114 6.39 11.89 8.27
N LEU A 115 5.66 11.20 9.16
CA LEU A 115 4.34 10.64 8.82
C LEU A 115 3.33 11.75 8.51
N VAL A 116 3.31 12.81 9.33
CA VAL A 116 2.42 13.97 9.08
C VAL A 116 2.78 14.68 7.78
N ASP A 117 4.08 14.87 7.49
CA ASP A 117 4.56 15.41 6.21
C ASP A 117 4.08 14.56 5.02
N ARG A 118 4.23 13.23 5.11
CA ARG A 118 3.74 12.31 4.08
C ARG A 118 2.22 12.37 3.90
N ALA A 119 1.47 12.47 5.00
CA ALA A 119 0.02 12.59 4.96
C ALA A 119 -0.41 13.91 4.29
N GLN A 120 0.32 15.00 4.54
CA GLN A 120 0.10 16.29 3.89
C GLN A 120 0.31 16.21 2.37
N LEU A 121 1.38 15.56 1.91
CA LEU A 121 1.62 15.33 0.47
C LEU A 121 0.52 14.49 -0.20
N LEU A 122 -0.13 13.61 0.56
CA LEU A 122 -1.27 12.82 0.12
C LEU A 122 -2.62 13.55 0.30
N SER A 123 -2.61 14.81 0.74
CA SER A 123 -3.79 15.65 1.02
C SER A 123 -4.77 15.03 2.02
N LEU A 124 -4.25 14.27 2.99
CA LEU A 124 -5.05 13.61 4.02
C LEU A 124 -5.29 14.55 5.20
N THR A 125 -6.51 14.54 5.72
CA THR A 125 -6.83 15.09 7.04
C THR A 125 -6.31 14.18 8.17
N ALA A 126 -6.24 14.71 9.39
CA ALA A 126 -5.82 13.92 10.55
C ALA A 126 -6.71 12.67 10.79
N PRO A 127 -8.06 12.74 10.67
CA PRO A 127 -8.90 11.55 10.74
C PRO A 127 -8.60 10.52 9.64
N GLU A 128 -8.43 10.96 8.39
CA GLU A 128 -8.13 10.06 7.26
C GLU A 128 -6.78 9.37 7.42
N MET A 129 -5.74 10.12 7.82
CA MET A 129 -4.45 9.56 8.19
C MET A 129 -4.58 8.51 9.28
N THR A 130 -5.37 8.80 10.33
CA THR A 130 -5.57 7.91 11.48
C THR A 130 -6.19 6.58 11.06
N VAL A 131 -7.31 6.62 10.34
CA VAL A 131 -8.01 5.40 9.89
C VAL A 131 -7.16 4.59 8.91
N LEU A 132 -6.37 5.25 8.05
CA LEU A 132 -5.45 4.58 7.13
C LEU A 132 -4.33 3.85 7.88
N VAL A 133 -3.70 4.50 8.88
CA VAL A 133 -2.66 3.84 9.68
C VAL A 133 -3.23 2.61 10.40
N GLY A 134 -4.36 2.75 11.11
CA GLY A 134 -4.96 1.63 11.84
C GLY A 134 -5.38 0.47 10.93
N GLY A 135 -6.05 0.78 9.82
CA GLY A 135 -6.47 -0.22 8.84
C GLY A 135 -5.29 -0.94 8.18
N LEU A 136 -4.27 -0.21 7.72
CA LEU A 136 -3.11 -0.81 7.06
C LEU A 136 -2.29 -1.70 8.00
N ARG A 137 -2.27 -1.40 9.30
CA ARG A 137 -1.64 -2.27 10.30
C ARG A 137 -2.34 -3.62 10.41
N VAL A 138 -3.67 -3.64 10.56
CA VAL A 138 -4.42 -4.91 10.69
C VAL A 138 -4.44 -5.71 9.38
N LEU A 139 -4.39 -5.02 8.22
CA LEU A 139 -4.23 -5.67 6.92
C LEU A 139 -2.82 -6.25 6.69
N GLY A 140 -1.86 -5.96 7.56
CA GLY A 140 -0.49 -6.46 7.44
C GLY A 140 0.32 -5.80 6.31
N ALA A 141 -0.01 -4.56 5.93
CA ALA A 141 0.64 -3.83 4.83
C ALA A 141 2.03 -3.26 5.18
N ASN A 142 2.65 -3.74 6.27
CA ASN A 142 3.97 -3.30 6.70
C ASN A 142 5.07 -3.80 5.76
N THR A 143 6.11 -2.98 5.57
CA THR A 143 7.30 -3.35 4.82
C THR A 143 8.00 -4.54 5.49
N ALA A 144 8.52 -5.46 4.68
CA ALA A 144 9.14 -6.70 5.10
C ALA A 144 8.27 -7.59 6.01
N ARG A 145 6.93 -7.39 6.00
CA ARG A 145 5.98 -8.06 6.89
C ARG A 145 6.32 -7.86 8.38
N SER A 146 6.88 -6.70 8.73
CA SER A 146 7.16 -6.35 10.12
C SER A 146 5.89 -6.41 10.97
N LYS A 147 6.01 -6.94 12.19
CA LYS A 147 4.90 -7.04 13.15
C LYS A 147 4.67 -5.76 13.96
N HIS A 148 5.51 -4.74 13.81
CA HIS A 148 5.38 -3.50 14.56
C HIS A 148 4.04 -2.81 14.30
N GLY A 149 3.29 -2.58 15.38
CA GLY A 149 1.96 -1.96 15.31
C GLY A 149 0.87 -2.86 14.72
N VAL A 150 1.13 -4.13 14.38
CA VAL A 150 0.09 -5.08 13.96
C VAL A 150 -0.61 -5.62 15.21
N LEU A 151 -1.46 -4.78 15.80
CA LEU A 151 -2.15 -5.08 17.06
C LEU A 151 -3.49 -5.77 16.77
N THR A 152 -3.42 -7.00 16.27
CA THR A 152 -4.57 -7.89 16.02
C THR A 152 -4.09 -9.35 16.03
N ASP A 153 -4.98 -10.26 16.38
CA ASP A 153 -4.80 -11.71 16.28
C ASP A 153 -5.31 -12.29 14.95
N ARG A 154 -5.96 -11.46 14.12
CA ARG A 154 -6.50 -11.83 12.80
C ARG A 154 -5.93 -10.94 11.67
N PRO A 155 -4.61 -10.99 11.39
CA PRO A 155 -4.03 -10.21 10.28
C PRO A 155 -4.71 -10.51 8.93
N GLY A 156 -4.97 -9.46 8.16
CA GLY A 156 -5.68 -9.55 6.88
C GLY A 156 -7.21 -9.43 7.01
N THR A 157 -7.75 -9.33 8.22
CA THR A 157 -9.15 -8.99 8.48
C THR A 157 -9.26 -7.51 8.84
N LEU A 158 -10.17 -6.78 8.18
CA LEU A 158 -10.30 -5.33 8.38
C LEU A 158 -11.19 -5.04 9.61
N THR A 159 -10.55 -4.67 10.71
CA THR A 159 -11.19 -4.38 12.01
C THR A 159 -10.63 -3.09 12.61
N ASN A 160 -11.18 -2.65 13.75
CA ASN A 160 -10.62 -1.56 14.55
C ASN A 160 -9.63 -2.05 15.63
N ASP A 161 -9.14 -3.30 15.55
CA ASP A 161 -8.31 -3.92 16.59
C ASP A 161 -7.06 -3.09 16.92
N PHE A 162 -6.46 -2.42 15.92
CA PHE A 162 -5.34 -1.51 16.14
C PHE A 162 -5.63 -0.49 17.25
N PHE A 163 -6.79 0.15 17.21
CA PHE A 163 -7.17 1.18 18.17
C PHE A 163 -7.59 0.58 19.51
N VAL A 164 -8.35 -0.52 19.50
CA VAL A 164 -8.77 -1.23 20.71
C VAL A 164 -7.56 -1.64 21.54
N ASN A 165 -6.55 -2.23 20.89
CA ASN A 165 -5.36 -2.72 21.56
C ASN A 165 -4.38 -1.61 21.92
N LEU A 166 -4.26 -0.56 21.09
CA LEU A 166 -3.43 0.61 21.40
C LEU A 166 -3.91 1.37 22.63
N LEU A 167 -5.23 1.51 22.78
CA LEU A 167 -5.87 2.25 23.89
C LEU A 167 -6.12 1.38 25.12
N SER A 168 -5.72 0.10 25.09
CA SER A 168 -5.90 -0.82 26.22
C SER A 168 -4.96 -0.47 27.36
N MET A 169 -5.53 -0.19 28.53
CA MET A 169 -4.76 0.04 29.78
C MET A 169 -4.11 -1.23 30.34
N ASN A 170 -4.42 -2.40 29.78
CA ASN A 170 -3.76 -3.67 30.14
C ASN A 170 -2.37 -3.81 29.49
N THR A 171 -2.02 -2.92 28.55
CA THR A 171 -0.75 -2.93 27.85
C THR A 171 0.15 -1.82 28.39
N VAL A 172 1.36 -2.17 28.83
CA VAL A 172 2.41 -1.21 29.20
C VAL A 172 3.43 -1.17 28.07
N TRP A 173 3.79 0.04 27.63
CA TRP A 173 4.72 0.27 26.53
C TRP A 173 6.05 0.78 27.07
N ASP A 174 7.13 0.05 26.80
CA ASP A 174 8.49 0.45 27.12
C ASP A 174 9.36 0.41 25.85
N PRO A 175 10.42 1.24 25.75
CA PRO A 175 11.40 1.13 24.68
C PRO A 175 11.97 -0.28 24.59
N ALA A 176 12.12 -0.81 23.37
CA ALA A 176 12.83 -2.07 23.17
C ALA A 176 14.29 -1.94 23.65
N ALA A 177 14.79 -2.99 24.31
CA ALA A 177 16.17 -3.06 24.82
C ALA A 177 17.22 -3.11 23.70
#